data_AF-A0A9X9A129-F1
#
_entry.id   AF-A0A9X9A129-F1
#
_cell.length_a   1.000
_cell.length_b   1.000
_cell.length_c   1.000
_cell.angle_alpha   90.00
_cell.angle_beta   90.00
_cell.angle_gamma   90.00
#
_symmetry.space_group_name_H-M   'P 1'
#
loop_
_entity.id
_entity.type
_entity.pdbx_description
1 polymer ?
#
loop_
_entity_poly.entity_id
_entity_poly.type
_entity_poly.pdbx_seq_one_letter_code
_entity_poly.pdbx_strand_id
1 'polypeptide(L)'
;AFSHMELVKSHSFMDLQLSDSENHYPILLFSHGFNGFRNQNTFQVEELASQGYIVLSIDHTFDAAATVFPGGRTAYVQPINLTDEGDSHIKLWEEDVSFVLNQIEKLNENDETGFFTGRLDTSRIGMFGHSYGGATAA
;
A
#
# COMPACT_ATOMS: atom_id res chain seq x y z
N ALA A 1 -17.73 3.03 14.78
CA ALA A 1 -16.87 2.24 15.69
C ALA A 1 -15.40 2.68 15.70
N PHE A 2 -14.94 3.60 14.84
CA PHE A 2 -13.52 3.99 14.76
C PHE A 2 -13.22 5.48 14.94
N SER A 3 -14.18 6.30 15.38
CA SER A 3 -13.98 7.76 15.52
C SER A 3 -12.87 8.16 16.49
N HIS A 4 -12.48 7.29 17.43
CA HIS A 4 -11.37 7.53 18.34
C HIS A 4 -10.00 7.36 17.67
N MET A 5 -9.91 6.64 16.53
CA MET A 5 -8.65 6.49 15.80
C MET A 5 -8.18 7.81 15.17
N GLU A 6 -9.09 8.76 14.93
CA GLU A 6 -8.76 10.12 14.49
C GLU A 6 -7.89 10.88 15.50
N LEU A 7 -7.87 10.44 16.77
CA LEU A 7 -7.05 11.02 17.83
C LEU A 7 -5.63 10.45 17.87
N VAL A 8 -5.38 9.33 17.17
CA VAL A 8 -4.06 8.71 17.11
C VAL A 8 -3.18 9.56 16.20
N LYS A 9 -2.08 10.05 16.75
CA LYS A 9 -1.06 10.76 15.97
C LYS A 9 -0.05 9.77 15.43
N SER A 10 0.33 9.97 14.17
CA SER A 10 1.43 9.28 13.52
C SER A 10 2.70 10.14 13.55
N HIS A 11 3.82 9.61 13.09
CA HIS A 11 5.09 10.32 12.91
C HIS A 11 5.31 10.77 11.44
N SER A 12 4.26 10.73 10.64
CA SER A 12 4.21 11.09 9.23
C SER A 12 3.42 12.38 9.03
N PHE A 13 3.78 13.12 7.99
CA PHE A 13 3.15 14.39 7.63
C PHE A 13 2.67 14.32 6.19
N MET A 14 1.52 14.93 5.92
CA MET A 14 0.98 15.03 4.56
C MET A 14 1.68 16.16 3.79
N ASP A 15 1.69 16.05 2.46
CA ASP A 15 2.11 17.10 1.53
C ASP A 15 3.54 17.62 1.72
N LEU A 16 4.43 16.79 2.27
CA LEU A 16 5.86 17.08 2.29
C LEU A 16 6.51 16.74 0.95
N GLN A 17 7.55 17.50 0.60
CA GLN A 17 8.42 17.17 -0.52
C GLN A 17 9.21 15.89 -0.22
N LEU A 18 9.46 15.10 -1.27
CA LEU A 18 10.37 13.96 -1.17
C LEU A 18 11.77 14.46 -0.78
N SER A 19 12.44 13.74 0.13
CA SER A 19 13.80 14.09 0.56
C SER A 19 14.78 14.02 -0.60
N ASP A 20 15.73 14.95 -0.68
CA ASP A 20 16.84 14.93 -1.65
C ASP A 20 18.12 14.33 -1.09
N SER A 21 18.03 13.59 0.03
CA SER A 21 19.18 12.87 0.60
C SER A 21 19.68 11.76 -0.31
N GLU A 22 18.79 11.17 -1.12
CA GLU A 22 19.11 10.16 -2.13
C GLU A 22 18.50 10.53 -3.48
N ASN A 23 19.16 10.11 -4.56
CA ASN A 23 18.63 10.31 -5.92
C ASN A 23 17.45 9.38 -6.21
N HIS A 24 17.54 8.11 -5.75
CA HIS A 24 16.51 7.09 -5.96
C HIS A 24 16.32 6.27 -4.68
N TYR A 25 15.07 6.00 -4.34
CA TYR A 25 14.70 5.28 -3.12
C TYR A 25 14.25 3.85 -3.43
N PRO A 26 14.71 2.82 -2.66
CA PRO A 26 14.15 1.48 -2.74
C PRO A 26 12.68 1.48 -2.30
N ILE A 27 11.92 0.53 -2.84
CA ILE A 27 10.46 0.50 -2.71
C ILE A 27 10.04 -0.74 -1.91
N LEU A 28 9.11 -0.55 -0.97
CA LEU A 28 8.45 -1.65 -0.27
C LEU A 28 6.94 -1.55 -0.48
N LEU A 29 6.32 -2.64 -0.92
CA LEU A 29 4.86 -2.77 -0.94
C LEU A 29 4.38 -3.35 0.39
N PHE A 30 3.29 -2.80 0.92
CA PHE A 30 2.58 -3.36 2.07
C PHE A 30 1.19 -3.82 1.66
N SER A 31 0.85 -5.08 1.97
CA SER A 31 -0.52 -5.63 1.83
C SER A 31 -1.14 -5.96 3.19
N HIS A 32 -2.36 -5.47 3.41
CA HIS A 32 -3.09 -5.61 4.67
C HIS A 32 -3.63 -7.04 4.87
N GLY A 33 -4.16 -7.36 6.06
CA GLY A 33 -4.89 -8.62 6.25
C GLY A 33 -6.27 -8.57 5.60
N PHE A 34 -6.91 -9.73 5.39
CA PHE A 34 -8.32 -9.74 4.99
C PHE A 34 -9.17 -8.98 6.02
N ASN A 35 -10.11 -8.15 5.55
CA ASN A 35 -10.87 -7.19 6.36
C ASN A 35 -9.98 -6.17 7.12
N GLY A 36 -8.77 -5.93 6.63
CA GLY A 36 -7.85 -4.88 7.06
C GLY A 36 -8.04 -3.57 6.31
N PHE A 37 -7.01 -2.73 6.22
CA PHE A 37 -7.00 -1.50 5.43
C PHE A 37 -5.55 -1.02 5.25
N ARG A 38 -5.26 -0.17 4.25
CA ARG A 38 -3.90 0.31 3.95
C ARG A 38 -3.11 0.88 5.15
N ASN A 39 -3.79 1.42 6.16
CA ASN A 39 -3.16 2.00 7.35
C ASN A 39 -2.99 0.99 8.52
N GLN A 40 -3.23 -0.31 8.31
CA GLN A 40 -3.22 -1.31 9.39
C GLN A 40 -1.87 -1.41 10.14
N ASN A 41 -0.75 -1.21 9.44
CA ASN A 41 0.60 -1.35 10.00
C ASN A 41 1.39 -0.03 9.96
N THR A 42 0.74 1.12 10.19
CA THR A 42 1.39 2.44 10.10
C THR A 42 2.70 2.52 10.89
N PHE A 43 2.80 1.97 12.11
CA PHE A 43 4.04 2.01 12.89
C PHE A 43 5.23 1.35 12.17
N GLN A 44 5.00 0.23 11.47
CA GLN A 44 6.03 -0.50 10.73
C GLN A 44 6.38 0.22 9.43
N VAL A 45 5.36 0.76 8.75
CA VAL A 45 5.52 1.56 7.54
C VAL A 45 6.34 2.83 7.83
N GLU A 46 6.08 3.50 8.95
CA GLU A 46 6.82 4.70 9.37
C GLU A 46 8.27 4.39 9.73
N GLU A 47 8.53 3.30 10.44
CA GLU A 47 9.90 2.87 10.72
C GLU A 47 10.66 2.62 9.41
N LEU A 48 10.09 1.86 8.48
CA LEU A 48 10.72 1.59 7.18
C LEU A 48 10.93 2.88 6.37
N ALA A 49 9.96 3.79 6.35
CA ALA A 49 10.14 5.08 5.68
C ALA A 49 11.28 5.90 6.31
N SER A 50 11.43 5.86 7.63
CA SER A 50 12.54 6.54 8.34
C SER A 50 13.92 5.99 7.99
N GLN A 51 14.00 4.74 7.51
CA GLN A 51 15.22 4.08 7.04
C GLN A 51 15.52 4.33 5.56
N GLY A 52 14.76 5.22 4.90
CA GLY A 52 14.99 5.60 3.51
C GLY A 52 14.31 4.70 2.48
N TYR A 53 13.17 4.12 2.83
CA TYR A 53 12.31 3.41 1.87
C TYR A 53 11.11 4.28 1.46
N ILE A 54 10.69 4.19 0.20
CA ILE A 54 9.32 4.56 -0.18
C ILE A 54 8.44 3.35 0.07
N VAL A 55 7.43 3.49 0.93
CA VAL A 55 6.52 2.38 1.27
C VAL A 55 5.13 2.67 0.70
N LEU A 56 4.61 1.76 -0.10
CA LEU A 56 3.31 1.87 -0.77
C LEU A 56 2.33 0.84 -0.19
N SER A 57 1.30 1.31 0.49
CA SER A 57 0.27 0.44 1.07
C SER A 57 -0.94 0.29 0.14
N ILE A 58 -1.28 -0.96 -0.19
CA ILE A 58 -2.35 -1.29 -1.14
C ILE A 58 -3.67 -1.48 -0.38
N ASP A 59 -4.77 -0.94 -0.90
CA ASP A 59 -6.11 -1.41 -0.54
C ASP A 59 -6.57 -2.43 -1.58
N HIS A 60 -6.78 -3.67 -1.15
CA HIS A 60 -7.48 -4.67 -1.95
C HIS A 60 -8.99 -4.40 -1.82
N THR A 61 -9.53 -3.65 -2.78
CA THR A 61 -10.91 -3.13 -2.71
C THR A 61 -11.91 -4.27 -2.62
N PHE A 62 -12.92 -4.13 -1.76
CA PHE A 62 -13.91 -5.16 -1.39
C PHE A 62 -13.37 -6.29 -0.49
N ASP A 63 -12.07 -6.35 -0.21
CA ASP A 63 -11.51 -7.21 0.83
C ASP A 63 -10.95 -6.42 2.02
N ALA A 64 -10.64 -5.13 1.82
CA ALA A 64 -10.43 -4.16 2.88
C ALA A 64 -11.76 -3.86 3.61
N ALA A 65 -11.69 -3.61 4.92
CA ALA A 65 -12.81 -3.18 5.74
C ALA A 65 -13.52 -1.97 5.14
N ALA A 66 -12.75 -1.00 4.63
CA ALA A 66 -13.25 0.13 3.89
C ALA A 66 -12.17 0.72 2.97
N THR A 67 -12.51 0.91 1.70
CA THR A 67 -11.73 1.69 0.73
C THR A 67 -12.46 2.99 0.43
N VAL A 68 -11.86 4.11 0.84
CA VAL A 68 -12.39 5.46 0.59
C VAL A 68 -11.72 6.02 -0.66
N PHE A 69 -12.52 6.25 -1.71
CA PHE A 69 -12.08 6.82 -2.97
C PHE A 69 -12.12 8.36 -2.96
N PRO A 70 -11.41 9.03 -3.89
CA PRO A 70 -11.61 10.45 -4.15
C PRO A 70 -13.09 10.79 -4.35
N GLY A 71 -13.54 11.89 -3.76
CA GLY A 71 -14.95 12.28 -3.76
C GLY A 71 -15.81 11.61 -2.68
N GLY A 72 -15.23 10.80 -1.78
CA GLY A 72 -15.89 10.29 -0.58
C GLY A 72 -16.70 9.01 -0.77
N ARG A 73 -16.74 8.45 -1.99
CA ARG A 73 -17.34 7.12 -2.23
C ARG A 73 -16.56 6.08 -1.43
N THR A 74 -17.25 5.27 -0.65
CA THR A 74 -16.64 4.19 0.13
C THR A 74 -17.12 2.83 -0.38
N ALA A 75 -16.18 1.93 -0.65
CA ALA A 75 -16.45 0.51 -0.87
C ALA A 75 -16.13 -0.27 0.41
N TYR A 76 -17.05 -1.09 0.87
CA TYR A 76 -16.87 -1.91 2.06
C TYR A 76 -16.55 -3.35 1.69
N VAL A 77 -15.98 -4.09 2.64
CA VAL A 77 -15.71 -5.52 2.51
C VAL A 77 -16.95 -6.29 2.02
N GLN A 78 -16.75 -7.21 1.10
CA GLN A 78 -17.75 -8.16 0.63
C GLN A 78 -17.47 -9.56 1.19
N PRO A 79 -18.52 -10.33 1.52
CA PRO A 79 -18.33 -11.68 2.02
C PRO A 79 -17.77 -12.59 0.92
N ILE A 80 -16.71 -13.32 1.25
CA ILE A 80 -16.14 -14.39 0.43
C ILE A 80 -15.86 -15.61 1.30
N ASN A 81 -15.97 -16.80 0.72
CA ASN A 81 -15.64 -18.05 1.38
C ASN A 81 -14.16 -18.39 1.20
N LEU A 82 -13.29 -17.78 2.02
CA LEU A 82 -11.84 -18.01 1.94
C LEU A 82 -11.43 -19.48 2.17
N THR A 83 -12.26 -20.28 2.85
CA THR A 83 -11.97 -21.70 3.05
C THR A 83 -12.02 -22.51 1.75
N ASP A 84 -12.91 -22.14 0.84
CA ASP A 84 -13.09 -22.85 -0.44
C ASP A 84 -12.42 -22.12 -1.61
N GLU A 85 -12.33 -20.78 -1.53
CA GLU A 85 -11.89 -19.92 -2.63
C GLU A 85 -10.55 -19.22 -2.37
N GLY A 86 -9.88 -19.49 -1.24
CA GLY A 86 -8.66 -18.79 -0.80
C GLY A 86 -7.56 -18.77 -1.86
N ASP A 87 -7.17 -19.92 -2.40
CA ASP A 87 -6.10 -20.00 -3.41
C ASP A 87 -6.43 -19.25 -4.69
N SER A 88 -7.69 -19.30 -5.14
CA SER A 88 -8.13 -18.52 -6.30
C SER A 88 -8.19 -17.03 -6.01
N HIS A 89 -8.53 -16.66 -4.78
CA HIS A 89 -8.69 -15.28 -4.37
C HIS A 89 -7.36 -14.59 -4.10
N ILE A 90 -6.33 -15.33 -3.66
CA ILE A 90 -4.94 -14.81 -3.60
C ILE A 90 -4.50 -14.30 -4.97
N LYS A 91 -4.87 -14.96 -6.08
CA LYS A 91 -4.53 -14.50 -7.43
C LYS A 91 -5.07 -13.11 -7.75
N LEU A 92 -6.24 -12.76 -7.23
CA LEU A 92 -6.77 -11.39 -7.39
C LEU A 92 -5.84 -10.37 -6.69
N TRP A 93 -5.35 -10.71 -5.50
CA TRP A 93 -4.41 -9.84 -4.79
C TRP A 93 -3.03 -9.78 -5.48
N GLU A 94 -2.58 -10.86 -6.11
CA GLU A 94 -1.39 -10.88 -6.97
C GLU A 94 -1.55 -9.98 -8.20
N GLU A 95 -2.74 -9.97 -8.81
CA GLU A 95 -3.09 -9.09 -9.93
C GLU A 95 -3.11 -7.61 -9.50
N ASP A 96 -3.65 -7.30 -8.31
CA ASP A 96 -3.58 -5.96 -7.72
C ASP A 96 -2.12 -5.50 -7.50
N VAL A 97 -1.27 -6.39 -6.96
CA VAL A 97 0.17 -6.10 -6.78
C VAL A 97 0.83 -5.85 -8.13
N SER A 98 0.56 -6.71 -9.13
CA SER A 98 1.08 -6.55 -10.49
C SER A 98 0.64 -5.23 -11.13
N PHE A 99 -0.62 -4.84 -10.91
CA PHE A 99 -1.12 -3.53 -11.33
C PHE A 99 -0.35 -2.39 -10.67
N VAL A 100 -0.14 -2.45 -9.35
CA VAL A 100 0.59 -1.41 -8.60
C VAL A 100 2.05 -1.31 -9.06
N LEU A 101 2.73 -2.43 -9.31
CA LEU A 101 4.09 -2.45 -9.87
C LEU A 101 4.14 -1.75 -11.23
N ASN A 102 3.18 -2.01 -12.12
CA ASN A 102 3.08 -1.32 -13.40
C ASN A 102 2.82 0.19 -13.24
N GLN A 103 2.09 0.62 -12.21
CA GLN A 103 1.90 2.06 -11.94
C GLN A 103 3.15 2.72 -11.39
N ILE A 104 3.93 2.01 -10.56
CA ILE A 104 5.22 2.48 -10.04
C ILE A 104 6.18 2.78 -11.19
N GLU A 105 6.26 1.90 -12.18
CA GLU A 105 7.10 2.14 -13.38
C GLU A 105 6.64 3.40 -14.12
N LYS A 106 5.33 3.55 -14.37
CA LYS A 106 4.78 4.74 -15.05
C LYS A 106 5.02 6.03 -14.28
N LEU A 107 4.87 6.01 -12.96
CA LEU A 107 5.15 7.17 -12.10
C LEU A 107 6.64 7.53 -12.13
N ASN A 108 7.52 6.52 -12.14
CA ASN A 108 8.95 6.77 -12.23
C ASN A 108 9.36 7.34 -13.58
N GLU A 109 8.71 6.90 -14.67
CA GLU A 109 8.98 7.41 -16.01
C GLU A 109 8.42 8.82 -16.23
N ASN A 110 7.16 9.05 -15.82
CA ASN A 110 6.45 10.29 -16.09
C ASN A 110 5.25 10.48 -15.14
N ASP A 111 5.53 10.89 -13.91
CA ASP A 111 4.53 11.43 -12.99
C ASP A 111 4.16 12.87 -13.41
N GLU A 112 2.85 13.13 -13.58
CA GLU A 112 2.31 14.45 -13.98
C GLU A 112 2.73 15.57 -13.02
N THR A 113 2.93 15.25 -11.74
CA THR A 113 3.37 16.22 -10.73
C THR A 113 4.89 16.35 -10.66
N GLY A 114 5.63 15.43 -11.28
CA GLY A 114 7.07 15.30 -11.18
C GLY A 114 7.57 14.83 -9.82
N PHE A 115 6.69 14.47 -8.88
CA PHE A 115 7.05 14.11 -7.52
C PHE A 115 7.87 12.81 -7.48
N PHE A 116 7.49 11.81 -8.29
CA PHE A 116 8.15 10.51 -8.36
C PHE A 116 9.04 10.31 -9.60
N THR A 117 8.99 11.20 -10.60
CA THR A 117 9.74 11.04 -11.85
C THR A 117 11.24 10.92 -11.59
N GLY A 118 11.82 9.76 -11.92
CA GLY A 118 13.23 9.44 -11.69
C GLY A 118 13.62 9.32 -10.23
N ARG A 119 12.68 9.10 -9.30
CA ARG A 119 12.95 9.00 -7.85
C ARG A 119 12.78 7.58 -7.30
N LEU A 120 12.17 6.68 -8.06
CA LEU A 120 11.86 5.32 -7.62
C LEU A 120 12.92 4.35 -8.15
N ASP A 121 13.57 3.60 -7.26
CA ASP A 121 14.50 2.54 -7.67
C ASP A 121 13.75 1.25 -7.97
N THR A 122 13.32 1.10 -9.23
CA THR A 122 12.56 -0.07 -9.70
C THR A 122 13.39 -1.36 -9.77
N SER A 123 14.70 -1.30 -9.55
CA SER A 123 15.56 -2.48 -9.42
C SER A 123 15.61 -3.05 -8.00
N ARG A 124 15.13 -2.28 -7.01
CA ARG A 124 15.11 -2.63 -5.58
C ARG A 124 13.70 -2.53 -5.02
N ILE A 125 12.89 -3.54 -5.34
CA ILE A 125 11.51 -3.68 -4.86
C ILE A 125 11.41 -4.89 -3.93
N GLY A 126 10.79 -4.69 -2.77
CA GLY A 126 10.37 -5.75 -1.87
C GLY A 126 8.89 -5.64 -1.51
N MET A 127 8.34 -6.67 -0.89
CA MET A 127 6.96 -6.69 -0.42
C MET A 127 6.87 -7.36 0.95
N PHE A 128 5.95 -6.89 1.77
CA PHE A 128 5.58 -7.51 3.04
C PHE A 128 4.08 -7.35 3.28
N GLY A 129 3.53 -8.15 4.18
CA GLY A 129 2.12 -8.05 4.51
C GLY A 129 1.75 -8.81 5.78
N HIS A 130 0.52 -8.57 6.23
CA HIS A 130 -0.01 -9.19 7.44
C HIS A 130 -1.06 -10.25 7.08
N SER A 131 -0.94 -11.45 7.64
CA SER A 131 -1.92 -12.55 7.46
C SER A 131 -2.15 -12.85 5.96
N TYR A 132 -3.35 -12.60 5.43
CA TYR A 132 -3.66 -12.80 4.01
C TYR A 132 -2.72 -12.01 3.08
N GLY A 133 -2.42 -10.74 3.41
CA GLY A 133 -1.42 -9.97 2.67
C GLY A 133 0.01 -10.48 2.83
N GLY A 134 0.29 -11.25 3.88
CA GLY A 134 1.54 -11.99 4.02
C GLY A 134 1.61 -13.19 3.07
N ALA A 135 0.49 -13.87 2.82
CA ALA A 135 0.40 -14.90 1.80
C ALA A 135 0.54 -14.29 0.39
N THR A 136 -0.05 -13.14 0.12
CA THR A 136 0.12 -12.39 -1.14
C THR A 136 1.57 -11.93 -1.37
N ALA A 137 2.32 -11.65 -0.30
CA ALA A 137 3.71 -11.20 -0.39
C ALA A 137 4.72 -12.33 -0.66
N ALA A 138 4.34 -13.58 -0.47
CA ALA A 138 5.23 -14.75 -0.48
C ALA A 138 5.24 -15.45 -1.85
#